data_AF-A0A3M1RCC1-F1
#
_entry.id   AF-A0A3M1RCC1-F1
#
_cell.length_a   1.000
_cell.length_b   1.000
_cell.length_c   1.000
_cell.angle_alpha   90.00
_cell.angle_beta   90.00
_cell.angle_gamma   90.00
#
_symmetry.space_group_name_H-M   'P 1'
#
loop_
_entity.id
_entity.type
_entity.pdbx_description
1 polymer ?
#
loop_
_entity_poly.entity_id
_entity_poly.type
_entity_poly.pdbx_seq_one_letter_code
_entity_poly.pdbx_strand_id
1 'polypeptide(L)'
;MVDDLESGKLPWRECRWCLQIIFETILENYAEYIDYNGITTQSDYGQNLYMLLDFLRQAGFYQRTAWNLRPIFLAHEVLMQRDERPMAAAWEVAVRERTRIITQDLLAGYRMLSLKYGIHLPSLYDLFRAGFSRQLVEHDLMWLAKRALTAENPKDRRDAVNDIVRLVEKLLDEISGFHYRMADWIEALEETIHHTREKLDVFDEETEIEYLRPRMHRLTSRELLRQLESWQRH
;
A
#
# COMPACT_ATOMS: atom_id res chain seq x y z
N MET A 1 10.10 -12.74 35.09
CA MET A 1 9.23 -11.57 35.33
C MET A 1 8.32 -11.75 36.54
N VAL A 2 7.49 -12.80 36.64
CA VAL A 2 6.72 -13.10 37.88
C VAL A 2 7.69 -13.37 39.04
N ASP A 3 8.65 -14.27 38.84
CA ASP A 3 9.69 -14.56 39.83
C ASP A 3 10.55 -13.32 40.21
N ASP A 4 10.77 -12.40 39.26
CA ASP A 4 11.53 -11.16 39.50
C ASP A 4 10.71 -10.12 40.27
N LEU A 5 9.39 -10.15 40.10
CA LEU A 5 8.46 -9.33 40.87
C LEU A 5 8.31 -9.87 42.30
N GLU A 6 8.17 -11.20 42.44
CA GLU A 6 8.09 -11.87 43.74
C GLU A 6 9.40 -11.75 44.54
N SER A 7 10.54 -11.78 43.87
CA SER A 7 11.86 -11.57 44.48
C SER A 7 12.22 -10.09 44.69
N GLY A 8 11.36 -9.15 44.31
CA GLY A 8 11.56 -7.70 44.48
C GLY A 8 12.65 -7.09 43.58
N LYS A 9 13.16 -7.85 42.60
CA LYS A 9 14.15 -7.37 41.62
C LYS A 9 13.55 -6.41 40.60
N LEU A 10 12.25 -6.54 40.33
CA LEU A 10 11.51 -5.69 39.40
C LEU A 10 10.40 -4.92 40.14
N PRO A 11 10.45 -3.58 40.20
CA PRO A 11 9.38 -2.76 40.73
C PRO A 11 8.05 -3.00 40.01
N TRP A 12 6.94 -2.99 40.76
CA TRP A 12 5.58 -3.18 40.20
C TRP A 12 5.26 -2.25 39.03
N ARG A 13 5.71 -0.99 39.11
CA ARG A 13 5.51 0.01 38.04
C ARG A 13 6.19 -0.40 36.73
N GLU A 14 7.40 -0.94 36.81
CA GLU A 14 8.17 -1.39 35.64
C GLU A 14 7.57 -2.65 35.06
N CYS A 15 7.16 -3.60 35.90
CA CYS A 15 6.44 -4.80 35.48
C CYS A 15 5.16 -4.46 34.70
N ARG A 16 4.34 -3.54 35.24
CA ARG A 16 3.12 -3.06 34.56
C ARG A 16 3.42 -2.45 33.20
N TRP A 17 4.45 -1.61 33.12
CA TRP A 17 4.84 -0.94 31.87
C TRP A 17 5.34 -1.94 30.82
N CYS A 18 6.18 -2.91 31.21
CA CYS A 18 6.63 -3.97 30.32
C CYS A 18 5.45 -4.79 29.78
N LEU A 19 4.52 -5.21 30.65
CA LEU A 19 3.33 -5.95 30.22
C LEU A 19 2.47 -5.14 29.25
N GLN A 20 2.26 -3.85 29.54
CA GLN A 20 1.50 -2.99 28.65
C GLN A 20 2.11 -2.94 27.25
N ILE A 21 3.42 -2.72 27.15
CA ILE A 21 4.12 -2.69 25.85
C ILE A 21 4.01 -4.04 25.15
N ILE A 22 4.18 -5.15 25.87
CA ILE A 22 4.07 -6.49 25.28
C ILE A 22 2.66 -6.70 24.70
N PHE A 23 1.62 -6.38 25.47
CA PHE A 23 0.23 -6.52 25.01
C PHE A 23 -0.09 -5.59 23.84
N GLU A 24 0.30 -4.32 23.90
CA GLU A 24 0.13 -3.37 22.79
C GLU A 24 0.84 -3.87 21.53
N THR A 25 2.09 -4.33 21.65
CA THR A 25 2.87 -4.89 20.53
C THR A 25 2.18 -6.10 19.91
N ILE A 26 1.62 -7.00 20.72
CA ILE A 26 0.90 -8.19 20.23
C ILE A 26 -0.42 -7.81 19.58
N LEU A 27 -1.18 -6.88 20.18
CA LEU A 27 -2.44 -6.42 19.62
C LEU A 27 -2.24 -5.73 18.25
N GLU A 28 -1.18 -4.94 18.12
CA GLU A 28 -0.80 -4.31 16.85
C GLU A 28 -0.37 -5.32 15.79
N ASN A 29 0.22 -6.45 16.20
CA ASN A 29 0.74 -7.51 15.33
C ASN A 29 -0.02 -8.83 15.54
N TYR A 30 -1.36 -8.73 15.64
CA TYR A 30 -2.21 -9.86 16.01
C TYR A 30 -2.19 -10.98 14.95
N ALA A 31 -2.02 -10.63 13.67
CA ALA A 31 -1.94 -11.60 12.60
C ALA A 31 -0.71 -12.51 12.76
N GLU A 32 0.45 -11.92 13.06
CA GLU A 32 1.70 -12.62 13.33
C GLU A 32 1.63 -13.45 14.61
N TYR A 33 0.88 -12.99 15.62
CA TYR A 33 0.61 -13.76 16.84
C TYR A 33 -0.25 -15.00 16.56
N ILE A 34 -1.26 -14.90 15.69
CA ILE A 34 -2.07 -16.05 15.26
C ILE A 34 -1.24 -17.04 14.45
N ASP A 35 -0.41 -16.54 13.52
CA ASP A 35 0.54 -17.36 12.75
C ASP A 35 1.50 -18.12 13.67
N TYR A 36 2.08 -17.42 14.64
CA TYR A 36 2.94 -17.98 15.67
C TYR A 36 2.25 -19.10 16.48
N ASN A 37 1.06 -18.84 17.02
CA ASN A 37 0.31 -19.83 17.80
C ASN A 37 -0.20 -21.00 16.96
N GLY A 38 -0.48 -20.79 15.67
CA GLY A 38 -0.91 -21.84 14.75
C GLY A 38 0.19 -22.86 14.43
N ILE A 39 1.46 -22.43 14.46
CA ILE A 39 2.61 -23.25 14.09
C ILE A 39 3.30 -23.86 15.31
N THR A 40 3.30 -23.17 16.45
CA THR A 40 3.79 -23.72 17.71
C THR A 40 2.69 -24.50 18.41
N THR A 41 2.63 -25.82 18.19
CA THR A 41 1.73 -26.75 18.92
C THR A 41 1.93 -26.75 20.43
N GLN A 42 3.02 -26.14 20.92
CA GLN A 42 3.30 -25.87 22.34
C GLN A 42 3.56 -24.38 22.59
N SER A 43 2.63 -23.49 22.23
CA SER A 43 2.62 -22.16 22.85
C SER A 43 2.28 -22.35 24.34
N ASP A 44 3.27 -22.76 25.14
CA ASP A 44 3.16 -23.04 26.57
C ASP A 44 2.72 -21.78 27.31
N TYR A 45 1.40 -21.52 27.38
CA TYR A 45 0.76 -20.44 28.16
C TYR A 45 1.48 -19.06 28.16
N GLY A 46 2.16 -18.69 27.06
CA GLY A 46 2.92 -17.43 26.94
C GLY A 46 4.37 -17.44 27.46
N GLN A 47 4.91 -18.56 27.95
CA GLN A 47 6.29 -18.67 28.45
C GLN A 47 7.36 -18.35 27.39
N ASN A 48 7.03 -18.61 26.13
CA ASN A 48 7.92 -18.50 24.99
C ASN A 48 7.68 -17.26 24.13
N LEU A 49 6.86 -16.32 24.61
CA LEU A 49 6.44 -15.12 23.89
C LEU A 49 7.59 -14.21 23.46
N TYR A 50 8.72 -14.24 24.18
CA TYR A 50 9.93 -13.50 23.81
C TYR A 50 10.46 -13.89 22.41
N MET A 51 10.24 -15.14 21.97
CA MET A 51 10.62 -15.58 20.63
C MET A 51 9.84 -14.82 19.56
N LEU A 52 8.53 -14.66 19.73
CA LEU A 52 7.69 -13.83 18.86
C LEU A 52 8.15 -12.36 18.88
N LEU A 53 8.44 -11.81 20.07
CA LEU A 53 8.89 -10.42 20.19
C LEU A 53 10.19 -10.15 19.41
N ASP A 54 11.11 -11.11 19.31
CA ASP A 54 12.31 -10.98 18.49
C ASP A 54 11.99 -10.88 16.98
N PHE A 55 11.01 -11.65 16.49
CA PHE A 55 10.52 -11.52 15.13
C PHE A 55 9.81 -10.18 14.90
N LEU A 56 8.94 -9.76 15.84
CA LEU A 56 8.25 -8.47 15.77
C LEU A 56 9.23 -7.29 15.83
N ARG A 57 10.41 -7.46 16.45
CA ARG A 57 11.46 -6.44 16.41
C ARG A 57 12.01 -6.22 14.99
N GLN A 58 12.17 -7.28 14.21
CA GLN A 58 12.51 -7.19 12.78
C GLN A 58 11.37 -6.55 11.98
N ALA A 59 10.12 -6.95 12.25
CA ALA A 59 8.94 -6.37 11.63
C ALA A 59 8.85 -4.86 11.90
N GLY A 60 9.09 -4.43 13.13
CA GLY A 60 9.14 -3.02 13.51
C GLY A 60 10.27 -2.24 12.82
N PHE A 61 11.43 -2.86 12.57
CA PHE A 61 12.49 -2.24 11.77
C PHE A 61 12.08 -2.07 10.29
N TYR A 62 11.45 -3.08 9.70
CA TYR A 62 10.86 -2.99 8.36
C TYR A 62 9.83 -1.86 8.29
N GLN A 63 8.87 -1.83 9.23
CA GLN A 63 7.82 -0.81 9.27
C GLN A 63 8.42 0.59 9.36
N ARG A 64 9.34 0.85 10.30
CA ARG A 64 10.00 2.16 10.40
C ARG A 64 10.71 2.56 9.10
N THR A 65 11.34 1.60 8.42
CA THR A 65 11.99 1.87 7.13
C THR A 65 10.97 2.19 6.05
N ALA A 66 9.87 1.45 5.95
CA ALA A 66 8.78 1.72 5.02
C ALA A 66 8.17 3.11 5.26
N TRP A 67 7.98 3.49 6.52
CA TRP A 67 7.54 4.83 6.91
C TRP A 67 8.49 5.92 6.40
N ASN A 68 9.80 5.74 6.54
CA ASN A 68 10.80 6.68 6.01
C ASN A 68 10.82 6.74 4.48
N LEU A 69 10.38 5.68 3.80
CA LEU A 69 10.31 5.62 2.33
C LEU A 69 9.00 6.20 1.77
N ARG A 70 8.00 6.56 2.59
CA ARG A 70 6.73 7.15 2.12
C ARG A 70 6.89 8.29 1.11
N PRO A 71 7.79 9.28 1.29
CA PRO A 71 7.98 10.34 0.29
C PRO A 71 8.47 9.81 -1.06
N ILE A 72 9.26 8.74 -1.05
CA ILE A 72 9.80 8.09 -2.27
C ILE A 72 8.69 7.35 -3.02
N PHE A 73 7.78 6.72 -2.30
CA PHE A 73 6.61 6.05 -2.86
C PHE A 73 5.59 7.07 -3.40
N LEU A 74 5.37 8.18 -2.69
CA LEU A 74 4.51 9.27 -3.17
C LEU A 74 5.04 9.88 -4.49
N ALA A 75 6.36 10.05 -4.62
CA ALA A 75 6.95 10.53 -5.87
C ALA A 75 6.65 9.59 -7.04
N HIS A 76 6.73 8.28 -6.81
CA HIS A 76 6.37 7.27 -7.80
C HIS A 76 4.89 7.36 -8.18
N GLU A 77 4.00 7.45 -7.20
CA GLU A 77 2.56 7.60 -7.43
C GLU A 77 2.25 8.83 -8.31
N VAL A 78 2.89 9.98 -8.05
CA VAL A 78 2.73 11.18 -8.85
C VAL A 78 3.20 10.98 -10.30
N LEU A 79 4.32 10.28 -10.53
CA LEU A 79 4.78 9.95 -11.88
C LEU A 79 3.75 9.09 -12.62
N MET A 80 3.16 8.13 -11.92
CA MET A 80 2.11 7.24 -12.44
C MET A 80 0.84 8.02 -12.79
N GLN A 81 0.41 8.94 -11.93
CA GLN A 81 -0.76 9.79 -12.19
C GLN A 81 -0.58 10.71 -13.41
N ARG A 82 0.66 11.10 -13.72
CA ARG A 82 1.02 11.95 -14.88
C ARG A 82 1.32 11.15 -16.16
N ASP A 83 1.19 9.83 -16.09
CA ASP A 83 1.49 8.91 -17.19
C ASP A 83 2.96 8.93 -17.66
N GLU A 84 3.88 9.35 -16.78
CA GLU A 84 5.33 9.40 -17.04
C GLU A 84 5.99 8.02 -16.83
N ARG A 85 5.50 7.01 -17.56
CA ARG A 85 5.89 5.60 -17.40
C ARG A 85 7.40 5.33 -17.46
N PRO A 86 8.18 5.94 -18.37
CA PRO A 86 9.62 5.71 -18.42
C PRO A 86 10.34 6.18 -17.13
N MET A 87 9.90 7.31 -16.57
CA MET A 87 10.47 7.83 -15.33
C MET A 87 10.04 7.01 -14.12
N ALA A 88 8.77 6.58 -14.07
CA ALA A 88 8.29 5.67 -13.03
C ALA A 88 9.10 4.36 -13.01
N ALA A 89 9.32 3.74 -14.18
CA ALA A 89 10.11 2.52 -14.28
C ALA A 89 11.58 2.72 -13.86
N ALA A 90 12.21 3.83 -14.24
CA ALA A 90 13.56 4.16 -13.79
C ALA A 90 13.62 4.38 -12.27
N TRP A 91 12.57 4.99 -11.70
CA TRP A 91 12.42 5.21 -10.27
C TRP A 91 12.29 3.88 -9.51
N GLU A 92 11.48 2.94 -10.00
CA GLU A 92 11.34 1.61 -9.40
C GLU A 92 12.68 0.88 -9.31
N VAL A 93 13.47 0.90 -10.39
CA VAL A 93 14.81 0.27 -10.41
C VAL A 93 15.73 0.91 -9.37
N ALA A 94 15.73 2.25 -9.28
CA ALA A 94 16.54 2.97 -8.30
C ALA A 94 16.13 2.65 -6.84
N VAL A 95 14.83 2.59 -6.56
CA VAL A 95 14.31 2.22 -5.23
C VAL A 95 14.68 0.78 -4.89
N ARG A 96 14.52 -0.15 -5.84
CA ARG A 96 14.85 -1.56 -5.65
C ARG A 96 16.33 -1.75 -5.35
N GLU A 97 17.23 -1.10 -6.09
CA GLU A 97 18.66 -1.24 -5.84
C GLU A 97 19.06 -0.64 -4.48
N ARG A 98 18.52 0.54 -4.13
CA ARG A 98 18.84 1.21 -2.88
C ARG A 98 18.33 0.47 -1.65
N THR A 99 17.20 -0.20 -1.77
CA THR A 99 16.57 -0.96 -0.66
C THR A 99 17.02 -2.43 -0.59
N ARG A 100 17.70 -2.92 -1.63
CA ARG A 100 18.15 -4.32 -1.74
C ARG A 100 18.92 -4.82 -0.52
N ILE A 101 19.89 -4.03 -0.04
CA ILE A 101 20.72 -4.41 1.11
C ILE A 101 19.86 -4.55 2.37
N ILE A 102 18.92 -3.62 2.60
CA ILE A 102 18.02 -3.65 3.75
C ILE A 102 17.14 -4.89 3.73
N THR A 103 16.58 -5.22 2.56
CA THR A 103 15.78 -6.44 2.36
C THR A 103 16.61 -7.71 2.60
N GLN A 104 17.87 -7.74 2.15
CA GLN A 104 18.77 -8.86 2.39
C GLN A 104 19.10 -9.04 3.88
N ASP A 105 19.35 -7.94 4.60
CA ASP A 105 19.64 -7.94 6.03
C ASP A 105 18.43 -8.41 6.86
N LEU A 106 17.22 -7.95 6.51
CA LEU A 106 15.97 -8.40 7.12
C LEU A 106 15.77 -9.91 6.95
N LEU A 107 15.96 -10.43 5.73
CA LEU A 107 15.84 -11.86 5.45
C LEU A 107 16.93 -12.68 6.16
N ALA A 108 18.15 -12.16 6.26
CA ALA A 108 19.22 -12.81 7.02
C ALA A 108 18.89 -12.86 8.52
N GLY A 109 18.42 -11.75 9.08
CA GLY A 109 17.94 -11.65 10.45
C GLY A 109 16.81 -12.63 10.75
N TYR A 110 15.82 -12.70 9.85
CA TYR A 110 14.72 -13.66 9.93
C TYR A 110 15.23 -15.11 9.94
N ARG A 111 16.12 -15.48 9.01
CA ARG A 111 16.68 -16.85 8.94
C ARG A 111 17.45 -17.21 10.21
N MET A 112 18.21 -16.27 10.78
CA MET A 112 18.90 -16.51 12.05
C MET A 112 17.92 -16.78 13.19
N LEU A 113 16.84 -15.99 13.32
CA LEU A 113 15.81 -16.22 14.34
C LEU A 113 15.07 -17.53 14.12
N SER A 114 14.75 -17.84 12.86
CA SER A 114 14.08 -19.09 12.48
C SER A 114 14.91 -20.32 12.84
N LEU A 115 16.23 -20.29 12.56
CA LEU A 115 17.15 -21.36 12.97
C LEU A 115 17.33 -21.44 14.48
N LYS A 116 17.42 -20.28 15.17
CA LYS A 116 17.61 -20.22 16.62
C LYS A 116 16.44 -20.82 17.39
N TYR A 117 15.22 -20.54 16.95
CA TYR A 117 14.00 -20.91 17.67
C TYR A 117 13.29 -22.12 17.07
N GLY A 118 13.67 -22.59 15.87
CA GLY A 118 12.99 -23.68 15.17
C GLY A 118 11.58 -23.29 14.70
N ILE A 119 11.31 -21.99 14.53
CA ILE A 119 10.00 -21.45 14.18
C ILE A 119 10.08 -20.83 12.79
N HIS A 120 9.03 -21.03 11.98
CA HIS A 120 8.84 -20.35 10.71
C HIS A 120 7.53 -19.58 10.79
N LEU A 121 7.59 -18.27 10.56
CA LEU A 121 6.42 -17.38 10.42
C LEU A 121 6.32 -16.98 8.94
N PRO A 122 5.50 -17.68 8.12
CA PRO A 122 5.41 -17.45 6.69
C PRO A 122 5.03 -16.01 6.34
N SER A 123 4.08 -15.43 7.06
CA SER A 123 3.60 -14.06 6.85
C SER A 123 4.74 -13.02 6.86
N LEU A 124 5.59 -13.09 7.89
CA LEU A 124 6.77 -12.20 8.00
C LEU A 124 7.85 -12.52 6.98
N TYR A 125 8.03 -13.79 6.62
CA TYR A 125 8.99 -14.18 5.60
C TYR A 125 8.63 -13.56 4.24
N ASP A 126 7.36 -13.65 3.84
CA ASP A 126 6.88 -13.10 2.58
C ASP A 126 6.94 -11.59 2.58
N LEU A 127 6.58 -10.94 3.69
CA LEU A 127 6.73 -9.50 3.86
C LEU A 127 8.18 -9.06 3.60
N PHE A 128 9.15 -9.72 4.25
CA PHE A 128 10.55 -9.39 4.06
C PHE A 128 11.08 -9.79 2.69
N ARG A 129 10.53 -10.83 2.06
CA ARG A 129 10.92 -11.26 0.71
C ARG A 129 10.43 -10.29 -0.36
N ALA A 130 9.18 -9.86 -0.28
CA ALA A 130 8.62 -8.83 -1.15
C ALA A 130 9.35 -7.48 -0.95
N GLY A 131 9.79 -7.23 0.29
CA GLY A 131 10.54 -6.05 0.66
C GLY A 131 9.75 -4.78 0.33
N PHE A 132 10.46 -3.74 -0.09
CA PHE A 132 9.88 -2.41 -0.31
C PHE A 132 9.29 -2.22 -1.71
N SER A 133 9.41 -3.23 -2.60
CA SER A 133 8.90 -3.12 -3.97
C SER A 133 7.38 -3.30 -4.05
N ARG A 134 6.76 -3.90 -3.03
CA ARG A 134 5.32 -4.17 -3.01
C ARG A 134 4.47 -2.91 -3.22
N GLN A 135 4.78 -1.81 -2.53
CA GLN A 135 4.03 -0.55 -2.69
C GLN A 135 4.14 0.04 -4.11
N LEU A 136 5.24 -0.21 -4.82
CA LEU A 136 5.39 0.23 -6.22
C LEU A 136 4.47 -0.57 -7.14
N VAL A 137 4.38 -1.89 -6.91
CA VAL A 137 3.48 -2.78 -7.65
C VAL A 137 2.01 -2.42 -7.39
N GLU A 138 1.67 -2.01 -6.16
CA GLU A 138 0.33 -1.53 -5.82
C GLU A 138 -0.03 -0.27 -6.64
N HIS A 139 0.90 0.68 -6.82
CA HIS A 139 0.69 1.83 -7.70
C HIS A 139 0.48 1.43 -9.17
N ASP A 140 1.21 0.42 -9.67
CA ASP A 140 0.99 -0.13 -11.01
C ASP A 140 -0.41 -0.69 -11.20
N LEU A 141 -0.90 -1.40 -10.17
CA LEU A 141 -2.25 -1.94 -10.17
C LEU A 141 -3.30 -0.82 -10.27
N MET A 142 -3.17 0.24 -9.46
CA MET A 142 -4.08 1.40 -9.48
C MET A 142 -4.08 2.09 -10.85
N TRP A 143 -2.89 2.29 -11.43
CA TRP A 143 -2.75 2.90 -12.75
C TRP A 143 -3.38 2.04 -13.85
N LEU A 144 -3.16 0.73 -13.84
CA LEU A 144 -3.78 -0.19 -14.80
C LEU A 144 -5.30 -0.21 -14.67
N ALA A 145 -5.83 -0.19 -13.44
CA ALA A 145 -7.26 -0.15 -13.19
C ALA A 145 -7.89 1.12 -13.77
N LYS A 146 -7.27 2.29 -13.53
CA LYS A 146 -7.68 3.56 -14.13
C LYS A 146 -7.65 3.48 -15.65
N ARG A 147 -6.56 2.98 -16.23
CA ARG A 147 -6.39 2.83 -17.69
C ARG A 147 -7.48 1.94 -18.30
N ALA A 148 -7.81 0.82 -17.66
CA ALA A 148 -8.85 -0.09 -18.13
C ALA A 148 -10.23 0.59 -18.14
N LEU A 149 -10.53 1.41 -17.13
CA LEU A 149 -11.80 2.14 -17.04
C LEU A 149 -11.90 3.28 -18.05
N THR A 150 -10.81 4.01 -18.29
CA THR A 150 -10.79 5.14 -19.22
C THR A 150 -10.59 4.74 -20.69
N ALA A 151 -10.29 3.47 -20.98
CA ALA A 151 -10.03 3.03 -22.34
C ALA A 151 -11.31 3.05 -23.19
N GLU A 152 -11.30 3.88 -24.24
CA GLU A 152 -12.36 3.97 -25.24
C GLU A 152 -12.39 2.73 -26.15
N ASN A 153 -11.20 2.23 -26.53
CA ASN A 153 -11.06 1.07 -27.39
C ASN A 153 -11.23 -0.24 -26.60
N PRO A 154 -12.13 -1.16 -27.01
CA PRO A 154 -12.29 -2.46 -26.37
C PRO A 154 -11.01 -3.29 -26.28
N LYS A 155 -10.11 -3.14 -27.27
CA LYS A 155 -8.83 -3.86 -27.26
C LYS A 155 -7.91 -3.37 -26.14
N ASP A 156 -7.73 -2.05 -26.03
CA ASP A 156 -6.86 -1.44 -25.01
C ASP A 156 -7.38 -1.71 -23.59
N ARG A 157 -8.71 -1.73 -23.42
CA ARG A 157 -9.35 -2.17 -22.18
C ARG A 157 -9.01 -3.61 -21.83
N ARG A 158 -9.14 -4.52 -22.80
CA ARG A 158 -8.84 -5.94 -22.60
C ARG A 158 -7.37 -6.16 -22.26
N ASP A 159 -6.48 -5.45 -22.94
CA ASP A 159 -5.04 -5.54 -22.68
C ASP A 159 -4.71 -5.06 -21.26
N ALA A 160 -5.29 -3.93 -20.81
CA ALA A 160 -5.11 -3.44 -19.44
C ALA A 160 -5.65 -4.42 -18.38
N VAL A 161 -6.81 -5.04 -18.62
CA VAL A 161 -7.35 -6.07 -17.71
C VAL A 161 -6.44 -7.31 -17.66
N ASN A 162 -5.90 -7.75 -18.80
CA ASN A 162 -4.95 -8.86 -18.83
C ASN A 162 -3.65 -8.52 -18.07
N ASP A 163 -3.20 -7.27 -18.13
CA ASP A 163 -2.05 -6.80 -17.35
C ASP A 163 -2.33 -6.82 -15.85
N ILE A 164 -3.53 -6.40 -15.42
CA ILE A 164 -3.97 -6.51 -14.02
C ILE A 164 -3.95 -7.95 -13.55
N VAL A 165 -4.54 -8.88 -14.31
CA VAL A 165 -4.58 -10.30 -13.95
C VAL A 165 -3.18 -10.85 -13.77
N ARG A 166 -2.26 -10.59 -14.72
CA ARG A 166 -0.85 -11.01 -14.62
C ARG A 166 -0.16 -10.44 -13.39
N LEU A 167 -0.44 -9.18 -13.05
CA LEU A 167 0.17 -8.52 -11.89
C LEU A 167 -0.37 -9.10 -10.58
N VAL A 168 -1.67 -9.37 -10.50
CA VAL A 168 -2.31 -10.02 -9.33
C VAL A 168 -1.82 -11.44 -9.15
N GLU A 169 -1.72 -12.23 -10.23
CA GLU A 169 -1.14 -13.58 -10.18
C GLU A 169 0.28 -13.57 -9.60
N LYS A 170 1.11 -12.63 -10.06
CA LYS A 170 2.46 -12.45 -9.52
C LYS A 170 2.45 -12.07 -8.04
N LEU A 171 1.54 -11.20 -7.60
CA LEU A 171 1.41 -10.84 -6.18
C LEU A 171 0.95 -12.03 -5.34
N LEU A 172 0.05 -12.87 -5.85
CA LEU A 172 -0.44 -14.06 -5.17
C LEU A 172 0.66 -15.13 -5.03
N ASP A 173 1.53 -15.28 -6.03
CA ASP A 173 2.70 -16.18 -5.96
C ASP A 173 3.72 -15.76 -4.89
N GLU A 174 3.72 -14.49 -4.47
CA GLU A 174 4.58 -13.95 -3.43
C GLU A 174 4.00 -14.13 -2.01
N ILE A 175 2.74 -14.56 -1.88
CA ILE A 175 1.98 -14.68 -0.62
C ILE A 175 1.86 -16.16 -0.23
N SER A 176 2.48 -16.56 0.88
CA SER A 176 2.13 -17.81 1.57
C SER A 176 0.70 -17.69 2.07
N GLY A 177 -0.18 -18.65 1.77
CA GLY A 177 -1.63 -18.56 1.95
C GLY A 177 -2.18 -18.35 3.37
N PHE A 178 -1.35 -17.95 4.35
CA PHE A 178 -1.69 -17.70 5.74
C PHE A 178 -1.65 -16.21 6.09
N HIS A 179 -2.43 -15.38 5.38
CA HIS A 179 -2.60 -13.96 5.72
C HIS A 179 -3.98 -13.74 6.34
N TYR A 180 -4.02 -13.49 7.64
CA TYR A 180 -5.26 -13.23 8.40
C TYR A 180 -5.93 -11.88 8.02
N ARG A 181 -5.24 -11.01 7.27
CA ARG A 181 -5.74 -9.68 6.88
C ARG A 181 -5.93 -9.58 5.37
N MET A 182 -7.07 -9.04 4.94
CA MET A 182 -7.29 -8.56 3.57
C MET A 182 -6.23 -7.50 3.26
N ALA A 183 -5.53 -7.61 2.14
CA ALA A 183 -4.44 -6.70 1.84
C ALA A 183 -4.96 -5.29 1.55
N ASP A 184 -4.37 -4.27 2.17
CA ASP A 184 -4.77 -2.87 2.07
C ASP A 184 -4.89 -2.36 0.61
N TRP A 185 -4.15 -2.96 -0.33
CA TRP A 185 -4.22 -2.62 -1.75
C TRP A 185 -5.55 -3.00 -2.42
N ILE A 186 -6.29 -3.97 -1.87
CA ILE A 186 -7.60 -4.37 -2.40
C ILE A 186 -8.61 -3.23 -2.16
N GLU A 187 -8.62 -2.68 -0.94
CA GLU A 187 -9.44 -1.53 -0.58
C GLU A 187 -9.06 -0.31 -1.44
N ALA A 188 -7.76 -0.03 -1.58
CA ALA A 188 -7.28 1.05 -2.46
C ALA A 188 -7.68 0.85 -3.93
N LEU A 189 -7.71 -0.40 -4.42
CA LEU A 189 -8.17 -0.74 -5.77
C LEU A 189 -9.66 -0.48 -5.92
N GLU A 190 -10.47 -0.91 -4.96
CA GLU A 190 -11.92 -0.68 -4.94
C GLU A 190 -12.24 0.82 -4.95
N GLU A 191 -11.59 1.59 -4.08
CA GLU A 191 -11.72 3.05 -4.03
C GLU A 191 -11.30 3.71 -5.37
N THR A 192 -10.19 3.26 -5.95
CA THR A 192 -9.71 3.79 -7.24
C THR A 192 -10.70 3.51 -8.37
N ILE A 193 -11.28 2.31 -8.41
CA ILE A 193 -12.30 1.92 -9.38
C ILE A 193 -13.56 2.77 -9.18
N HIS A 194 -14.00 2.92 -7.94
CA HIS A 194 -15.20 3.69 -7.59
C HIS A 194 -15.05 5.15 -8.01
N HIS A 195 -13.98 5.83 -7.59
CA HIS A 195 -13.72 7.24 -7.94
C HIS A 195 -13.52 7.47 -9.43
N THR A 196 -12.93 6.51 -10.14
CA THR A 196 -12.76 6.65 -11.60
C THR A 196 -14.09 6.53 -12.33
N ARG A 197 -15.00 5.65 -11.87
CA ARG A 197 -16.35 5.54 -12.42
C ARG A 197 -17.18 6.80 -12.16
N GLU A 198 -17.19 7.30 -10.93
CA GLU A 198 -17.91 8.55 -10.59
C GLU A 198 -17.48 9.71 -11.48
N LYS A 199 -16.18 9.85 -11.74
CA LYS A 199 -15.66 10.89 -12.66
C LYS A 199 -16.16 10.70 -14.08
N LEU A 200 -16.18 9.46 -14.59
CA LEU A 200 -16.68 9.19 -15.93
C LEU A 200 -18.18 9.51 -16.05
N ASP A 201 -18.98 9.18 -15.03
CA ASP A 201 -20.41 9.48 -15.00
C ASP A 201 -20.67 11.00 -14.97
N VAL A 202 -19.91 11.77 -14.16
CA VAL A 202 -19.99 13.25 -14.13
C VAL A 202 -19.56 13.87 -15.47
N PHE A 203 -18.55 13.30 -16.13
CA PHE A 203 -18.15 13.76 -17.46
C PHE A 203 -19.26 13.54 -18.50
N ASP A 204 -19.98 12.42 -18.44
CA ASP A 204 -21.10 12.11 -19.34
C ASP A 204 -22.26 13.12 -19.14
N GLU A 205 -22.59 13.44 -17.88
CA GLU A 205 -23.56 14.48 -17.51
C GLU A 205 -23.12 15.90 -17.92
N GLU A 206 -21.84 16.26 -17.78
CA GLU A 206 -21.32 17.56 -18.23
C GLU A 206 -21.35 17.71 -19.75
N THR A 207 -21.14 16.64 -20.53
CA THR A 207 -21.33 16.66 -21.98
C THR A 207 -22.79 16.88 -22.38
N GLU A 208 -23.77 16.35 -21.63
CA GLU A 208 -25.18 16.68 -21.86
C GLU A 208 -25.48 18.16 -21.55
N ILE A 209 -24.84 18.74 -20.53
CA ILE A 209 -24.94 20.18 -20.20
C ILE A 209 -24.19 21.05 -21.24
N GLU A 210 -23.16 20.53 -21.90
CA GLU A 210 -22.42 21.26 -22.95
C GLU A 210 -23.30 21.58 -24.17
N TYR A 211 -24.28 20.72 -24.50
CA TYR A 211 -25.29 21.00 -25.53
C TYR A 211 -26.25 22.14 -25.18
N LEU A 212 -26.35 22.50 -23.89
CA LEU A 212 -27.17 23.62 -23.40
C LEU A 212 -26.38 24.90 -23.16
N ARG A 213 -25.04 24.88 -23.31
CA ARG A 213 -24.23 26.10 -23.19
C ARG A 213 -24.41 26.97 -24.45
N PRO A 214 -24.81 28.25 -24.33
CA PRO A 214 -24.80 29.14 -25.49
C PRO A 214 -23.37 29.23 -26.02
N ARG A 215 -23.20 29.01 -27.34
CA ARG A 215 -21.89 29.09 -28.02
C ARG A 215 -21.24 30.43 -27.73
N MET A 216 -20.23 30.46 -26.86
CA MET A 216 -19.45 31.67 -26.60
C MET A 216 -18.63 32.02 -27.86
N HIS A 217 -19.12 32.98 -28.63
CA HIS A 217 -18.34 33.60 -29.70
C HIS A 217 -17.32 34.54 -29.07
N ARG A 218 -16.04 34.33 -29.36
CA ARG A 218 -14.99 35.30 -29.04
C ARG A 218 -15.18 36.52 -29.93
N LEU A 219 -15.86 37.54 -29.42
CA LEU A 219 -15.95 38.85 -30.06
C LEU A 219 -14.64 39.60 -29.82
N THR A 220 -14.10 40.21 -30.88
CA THR A 220 -13.04 41.20 -30.71
C THR A 220 -13.60 42.46 -30.07
N SER A 221 -12.77 43.26 -29.40
CA SER A 221 -13.21 44.49 -28.71
C SER A 221 -13.96 45.47 -29.64
N ARG A 222 -13.66 45.45 -30.94
CA ARG A 222 -14.38 46.24 -31.96
C ARG A 222 -15.79 45.71 -32.25
N GLU A 223 -16.00 44.40 -32.25
CA GLU A 223 -17.31 43.79 -32.49
C GLU A 223 -18.22 43.95 -31.27
N LEU A 224 -17.65 43.88 -30.07
CA LEU A 224 -18.37 44.08 -28.82
C LEU A 224 -18.92 45.52 -28.72
N LEU A 225 -18.12 46.52 -29.11
CA LEU A 225 -18.57 47.93 -29.16
C LEU A 225 -19.68 48.16 -30.21
N ARG A 226 -19.59 47.53 -31.38
CA ARG A 226 -20.64 47.63 -32.40
C ARG A 226 -21.97 47.01 -31.95
N GLN A 227 -21.94 45.91 -31.22
CA GLN A 227 -23.16 45.29 -30.70
C GLN A 227 -23.80 46.12 -29.58
N LEU A 228 -22.99 46.75 -28.72
CA LEU A 228 -23.49 47.68 -27.71
C LEU A 228 -24.15 48.92 -28.32
N GLU A 229 -23.60 49.46 -29.42
CA GLU A 229 -24.22 50.57 -30.15
C GLU A 229 -25.56 50.19 -30.79
N SER A 230 -25.71 48.95 -31.26
CA SER A 230 -26.99 48.49 -31.83
C SER A 230 -28.06 48.25 -30.75
N TRP A 231 -27.66 48.06 -29.49
CA TRP A 231 -28.58 47.87 -28.36
C TRP A 231 -29.07 49.19 -27.78
N GLN A 232 -28.37 50.30 -27.97
CA GLN A 232 -28.83 51.64 -27.57
C GLN A 232 -29.85 52.27 -28.52
N ARG A 233 -30.20 51.60 -29.63
CA ARG A 233 -31.22 52.07 -30.60
C ARG A 233 -32.58 51.37 -30.46
N HIS A 234 -32.78 50.60 -29.40
CA HIS A 234 -34.07 50.09 -28.94
C HIS A 234 -34.32 50.53 -27.50
#